data_AF-A0AAE4TQ24-F1
#
_entry.id   AF-A0AAE4TQ24-F1
#
_cell.length_a   1.000
_cell.length_b   1.000
_cell.length_c   1.000
_cell.angle_alpha   90.00
_cell.angle_beta   90.00
_cell.angle_gamma   90.00
#
_symmetry.space_group_name_H-M   'P 1'
#
loop_
_entity.id
_entity.type
_entity.pdbx_description
1 polymer ?
#
loop_
_entity_poly.entity_id
_entity_poly.type
_entity_poly.pdbx_seq_one_letter_code
_entity_poly.pdbx_strand_id
1 'polypeptide(L)'
;MSLKKFTQYKLLFLMLLSLGILLPFIPDQAYHMPGPDTAKQNLHAIEFNDQGQPHNDGQWQALKARILQPNNGTAPELLIFVHGWHHSANPKDENFVAFEQFYQQMAASDSQRNLLGLYIGWRGDKYDPFWLDGSDDATSWIEPLDFPTILQRKAVAKRIGQTGLSQLLDKLDGLVAEHQLLRYTVIGHSLGGLVVLHASKDRIKAAIDTEQDNPNLFLLLNPAAPAQDFKPLDTLMSLDRQKPSMVVLQSKGDFAVKEAFNYIKDGERALGNSWAITHDIDKCSGGNCATPMKMPSALMAHDQLPGCMMTLPHSGWKIRARLQARRSVQTCPDANMQAVWVLAVSDEIVSGHNGILTSDHAKALSEVMGMIDLYRNQLPKHAVESPANEDLATLAPEPEATNTTSGQTSTPDEPVVIVEPVAEAENPSQQPEPPVPIKAESTLELPQREGVKEESPQANPANEHQPLEETPPRPKVENE
;
A
#
# COMPACT_ATOMS: atom_id res chain seq x y z
N MET A 1 2.88 -20.93 47.39
CA MET A 1 3.10 -21.25 45.96
C MET A 1 4.10 -22.40 45.90
N SER A 2 3.73 -23.58 45.39
CA SER A 2 4.53 -24.82 45.53
C SER A 2 5.86 -24.73 44.77
N LEU A 3 6.96 -25.20 45.39
CA LEU A 3 8.32 -25.23 44.82
C LEU A 3 8.36 -25.85 43.41
N LYS A 4 7.48 -26.82 43.12
CA LYS A 4 7.33 -27.44 41.80
C LYS A 4 6.89 -26.44 40.72
N LYS A 5 5.97 -25.52 41.04
CA LYS A 5 5.52 -24.48 40.10
C LYS A 5 6.66 -23.51 39.81
N PHE A 6 7.45 -23.14 40.83
CA PHE A 6 8.59 -22.24 40.66
C PHE A 6 9.69 -22.85 39.76
N THR A 7 9.99 -24.14 39.93
CA THR A 7 10.94 -24.86 39.07
C THR A 7 10.41 -25.01 37.64
N GLN A 8 9.12 -25.28 37.46
CA GLN A 8 8.48 -25.32 36.14
C GLN A 8 8.55 -23.96 35.44
N TYR A 9 8.27 -22.85 36.14
CA TYR A 9 8.41 -21.51 35.57
C TYR A 9 9.86 -21.18 35.20
N LYS A 10 10.84 -21.58 36.02
CA LYS A 10 12.26 -21.41 35.69
C LYS A 10 12.69 -22.24 34.48
N LEU A 11 12.21 -23.48 34.35
CA LEU A 11 12.51 -24.32 33.20
C LEU A 11 11.86 -23.76 31.93
N LEU A 12 10.60 -23.33 32.01
CA LEU A 12 9.89 -22.69 30.91
C LEU A 12 10.58 -21.39 30.49
N PHE A 13 11.00 -20.57 31.47
CA PHE A 13 11.74 -19.34 31.22
C PHE A 13 13.11 -19.61 30.58
N LEU A 14 13.87 -20.59 31.07
CA LEU A 14 15.15 -20.99 30.47
C LEU A 14 14.96 -21.57 29.07
N MET A 15 13.89 -22.34 28.83
CA MET A 15 13.57 -22.87 27.51
C MET A 15 13.24 -21.73 26.54
N LEU A 16 12.39 -20.78 26.93
CA LEU A 16 12.07 -19.58 26.15
C LEU A 16 13.30 -18.71 25.90
N LEU A 17 14.18 -18.57 26.89
CA LEU A 17 15.42 -17.81 26.78
C LEU A 17 16.42 -18.51 25.84
N SER A 18 16.51 -19.85 25.89
CA SER A 18 17.31 -20.62 24.94
C SER A 18 16.72 -20.60 23.52
N LEU A 19 15.39 -20.59 23.40
CA LEU A 19 14.70 -20.45 22.11
C LEU A 19 15.04 -19.09 21.49
N GLY A 20 15.00 -18.01 22.27
CA GLY A 20 15.36 -16.66 21.83
C GLY A 20 16.84 -16.48 21.46
N ILE A 21 17.74 -17.32 21.97
CA ILE A 21 19.17 -17.34 21.59
C ILE A 21 19.40 -18.16 20.30
N LEU A 22 18.51 -19.10 19.98
CA LEU A 22 18.59 -19.98 18.82
C LEU A 22 17.86 -19.43 17.58
N LEU A 23 17.14 -18.31 17.70
CA LEU A 23 16.53 -17.64 16.55
C LEU A 23 17.62 -17.01 15.67
N PRO A 24 17.80 -17.44 14.41
CA PRO A 24 18.73 -16.78 13.51
C PRO A 24 18.28 -15.33 13.32
N PHE A 25 19.16 -14.42 13.73
CA PHE A 25 18.96 -12.99 13.55
C PHE A 25 19.25 -12.64 12.10
N ILE A 26 18.27 -12.03 11.43
CA ILE A 26 18.46 -11.57 10.05
C ILE A 26 19.24 -10.25 10.10
N PRO A 27 20.41 -10.15 9.44
CA PRO A 27 21.22 -8.94 9.48
C PRO A 27 20.51 -7.76 8.82
N ASP A 28 20.68 -6.57 9.42
CA ASP A 28 20.27 -5.29 8.82
C ASP A 28 21.37 -4.86 7.84
N GLN A 29 21.23 -5.24 6.57
CA GLN A 29 22.27 -5.08 5.55
C GLN A 29 21.67 -4.78 4.18
N ALA A 30 22.48 -4.17 3.31
CA ALA A 30 22.17 -4.07 1.89
C ALA A 30 22.52 -5.37 1.15
N TYR A 31 21.66 -5.77 0.23
CA TYR A 31 21.84 -6.87 -0.70
C TYR A 31 22.34 -6.41 -2.07
N HIS A 32 22.06 -5.17 -2.47
CA HIS A 32 22.43 -4.59 -3.76
C HIS A 32 23.52 -3.53 -3.62
N MET A 33 24.68 -3.83 -4.17
CA MET A 33 25.77 -2.84 -4.28
C MET A 33 25.81 -2.26 -5.69
N PRO A 34 25.85 -0.93 -5.86
CA PRO A 34 26.02 -0.32 -7.17
C PRO A 34 27.30 -0.80 -7.85
N GLY A 35 27.19 -1.22 -9.11
CA GLY A 35 28.33 -1.64 -9.92
C GLY A 35 28.10 -1.40 -11.42
N PRO A 36 29.09 -1.69 -12.28
CA PRO A 36 29.00 -1.47 -13.73
C PRO A 36 27.80 -2.18 -14.38
N ASP A 37 27.38 -3.32 -13.84
CA ASP A 37 26.25 -4.09 -14.37
C ASP A 37 24.89 -3.58 -13.86
N THR A 38 24.84 -2.82 -12.76
CA THR A 38 23.59 -2.22 -12.25
C THR A 38 22.96 -1.27 -13.28
N ALA A 39 23.79 -0.58 -14.08
CA ALA A 39 23.32 0.28 -15.17
C ALA A 39 22.70 -0.49 -16.35
N LYS A 40 23.05 -1.77 -16.51
CA LYS A 40 22.52 -2.65 -17.56
C LYS A 40 21.30 -3.46 -17.10
N GLN A 41 21.05 -3.50 -15.79
CA GLN A 41 19.90 -4.19 -15.24
C GLN A 41 18.63 -3.40 -15.50
N ASN A 42 17.53 -4.10 -15.75
CA ASN A 42 16.23 -3.50 -15.97
C ASN A 42 15.58 -2.93 -14.69
N LEU A 43 16.23 -3.12 -13.55
CA LEU A 43 15.75 -2.76 -12.23
C LEU A 43 16.85 -2.08 -11.42
N HIS A 44 16.48 -1.21 -10.49
CA HIS A 44 17.37 -0.61 -9.49
C HIS A 44 16.86 -0.94 -8.08
N ALA A 45 17.74 -0.93 -7.08
CA ALA A 45 17.34 -1.10 -5.68
C ALA A 45 17.92 0.02 -4.81
N ILE A 46 17.10 0.53 -3.89
CA ILE A 46 17.53 1.39 -2.77
C ILE A 46 17.06 0.73 -1.48
N GLU A 47 17.96 0.57 -0.52
CA GLU A 47 17.71 -0.18 0.70
C GLU A 47 17.85 0.70 1.93
N PHE A 48 16.91 0.58 2.87
CA PHE A 48 16.87 1.35 4.12
C PHE A 48 17.08 0.43 5.33
N ASN A 49 17.84 0.93 6.29
CA ASN A 49 18.06 0.26 7.57
C ASN A 49 16.88 0.47 8.55
N ASP A 50 16.91 -0.23 9.70
CA ASP A 50 15.88 -0.11 10.74
C ASP A 50 15.75 1.31 11.34
N GLN A 51 16.74 2.20 11.12
CA GLN A 51 16.72 3.60 11.52
C GLN A 51 16.09 4.52 10.46
N GLY A 52 15.66 3.97 9.31
CA GLY A 52 15.10 4.75 8.22
C GLY A 52 16.14 5.57 7.45
N GLN A 53 17.40 5.14 7.48
CA GLN A 53 18.51 5.74 6.74
C GLN A 53 18.90 4.83 5.56
N PRO A 54 19.41 5.37 4.45
CA PRO A 54 19.95 4.56 3.37
C PRO A 54 21.08 3.65 3.87
N HIS A 55 21.09 2.39 3.47
CA HIS A 55 22.24 1.50 3.73
C HIS A 55 23.48 1.92 2.94
N ASN A 56 23.28 2.46 1.73
CA ASN A 56 24.36 2.86 0.85
C ASN A 56 23.94 4.06 -0.01
N ASP A 57 24.54 5.23 0.25
CA ASP A 57 24.29 6.46 -0.53
C ASP A 57 24.63 6.31 -2.03
N GLY A 58 25.52 5.38 -2.37
CA GLY A 58 25.84 5.05 -3.76
C GLY A 58 24.64 4.51 -4.54
N GLN A 59 23.66 3.88 -3.88
CA GLN A 59 22.44 3.41 -4.54
C GLN A 59 21.63 4.58 -5.10
N TRP A 60 21.54 5.70 -4.35
CA TRP A 60 20.91 6.92 -4.86
C TRP A 60 21.70 7.54 -6.01
N GLN A 61 23.03 7.64 -5.88
CA GLN A 61 23.85 8.24 -6.93
C GLN A 61 23.76 7.46 -8.25
N ALA A 62 23.75 6.13 -8.17
CA ALA A 62 23.58 5.27 -9.33
C ALA A 62 22.17 5.39 -9.94
N LEU A 63 21.11 5.47 -9.13
CA LEU A 63 19.76 5.73 -9.65
C LEU A 63 19.68 7.08 -10.37
N LYS A 64 20.20 8.14 -9.73
CA LYS A 64 20.21 9.49 -10.32
C LYS A 64 20.96 9.49 -11.64
N ALA A 65 22.13 8.85 -11.72
CA ALA A 65 22.89 8.75 -12.96
C ALA A 65 22.09 8.06 -14.09
N ARG A 66 21.31 7.02 -13.77
CA ARG A 66 20.45 6.34 -14.74
C ARG A 66 19.30 7.22 -15.23
N ILE A 67 18.67 7.98 -14.33
CA ILE A 67 17.60 8.93 -14.71
C ILE A 67 18.15 10.00 -15.65
N LEU A 68 19.36 10.51 -15.37
CA LEU A 68 20.01 11.55 -16.16
C LEU A 68 20.62 11.07 -17.49
N GLN A 69 20.68 9.76 -17.72
CA GLN A 69 21.20 9.15 -18.96
C GLN A 69 20.10 8.36 -19.66
N PRO A 70 19.06 9.03 -20.19
CA PRO A 70 17.93 8.35 -20.81
C PRO A 70 18.36 7.59 -22.08
N ASN A 71 18.00 6.30 -22.16
CA ASN A 71 18.36 5.42 -23.27
C ASN A 71 17.86 5.92 -24.64
N ASN A 72 16.73 6.64 -24.67
CA ASN A 72 16.04 7.04 -25.91
C ASN A 72 15.86 8.56 -26.04
N GLY A 73 16.56 9.37 -25.22
CA GLY A 73 16.42 10.83 -25.20
C GLY A 73 15.16 11.37 -24.50
N THR A 74 14.21 10.51 -24.11
CA THR A 74 13.03 10.86 -23.31
C THR A 74 13.29 10.64 -21.83
N ALA A 75 12.94 11.59 -20.98
CA ALA A 75 12.99 11.41 -19.52
C ALA A 75 12.19 10.16 -19.09
N PRO A 76 12.69 9.34 -18.15
CA PRO A 76 12.01 8.12 -17.75
C PRO A 76 10.79 8.40 -16.84
N GLU A 77 9.94 7.38 -16.71
CA GLU A 77 8.96 7.25 -15.63
C GLU A 77 9.43 6.18 -14.65
N LEU A 78 9.35 6.47 -13.35
CA LEU A 78 9.84 5.56 -12.34
C LEU A 78 8.69 4.73 -11.74
N LEU A 79 8.78 3.41 -11.83
CA LEU A 79 7.88 2.48 -11.15
C LEU A 79 8.57 1.97 -9.89
N ILE A 80 8.05 2.33 -8.73
CA ILE A 80 8.65 2.04 -7.43
C ILE A 80 7.80 0.98 -6.73
N PHE A 81 8.42 -0.08 -6.21
CA PHE A 81 7.75 -1.04 -5.33
C PHE A 81 8.41 -1.11 -3.95
N VAL A 82 7.59 -1.10 -2.91
CA VAL A 82 7.99 -1.20 -1.50
C VAL A 82 7.37 -2.46 -0.90
N HIS A 83 8.22 -3.41 -0.54
CA HIS A 83 7.76 -4.70 -0.01
C HIS A 83 7.29 -4.61 1.44
N GLY A 84 6.60 -5.68 1.86
CA GLY A 84 6.01 -5.83 3.18
C GLY A 84 6.89 -6.52 4.22
N TRP A 85 6.21 -6.97 5.26
CA TRP A 85 6.74 -7.89 6.27
C TRP A 85 7.19 -9.21 5.62
N HIS A 86 8.15 -9.91 6.22
CA HIS A 86 8.78 -11.12 5.67
C HIS A 86 9.65 -10.98 4.40
N HIS A 87 9.80 -9.77 3.88
CA HIS A 87 10.56 -9.57 2.64
C HIS A 87 11.81 -8.71 2.82
N SER A 88 12.68 -8.77 1.84
CA SER A 88 13.91 -8.01 1.73
C SER A 88 14.22 -7.64 0.28
N ALA A 89 15.38 -7.04 0.02
CA ALA A 89 15.92 -6.91 -1.34
C ALA A 89 16.92 -8.03 -1.67
N ASN A 90 16.83 -9.19 -1.03
CA ASN A 90 17.60 -10.34 -1.49
C ASN A 90 17.19 -10.66 -2.95
N PRO A 91 18.13 -10.86 -3.89
CA PRO A 91 17.78 -11.16 -5.28
C PRO A 91 16.93 -12.42 -5.51
N LYS A 92 16.83 -13.28 -4.50
CA LYS A 92 15.99 -14.49 -4.50
C LYS A 92 14.67 -14.33 -3.74
N ASP A 93 14.45 -13.18 -3.10
CA ASP A 93 13.22 -12.87 -2.39
C ASP A 93 12.04 -12.88 -3.36
N GLU A 94 10.93 -13.49 -2.96
CA GLU A 94 9.76 -13.65 -3.83
C GLU A 94 9.20 -12.33 -4.33
N ASN A 95 9.14 -11.31 -3.47
CA ASN A 95 8.62 -9.99 -3.84
C ASN A 95 9.59 -9.26 -4.77
N PHE A 96 10.89 -9.46 -4.60
CA PHE A 96 11.89 -8.92 -5.51
C PHE A 96 11.74 -9.55 -6.90
N VAL A 97 11.65 -10.88 -6.98
CA VAL A 97 11.46 -11.62 -8.24
C VAL A 97 10.12 -11.30 -8.89
N ALA A 98 9.03 -11.27 -8.11
CA ALA A 98 7.70 -10.92 -8.61
C ALA A 98 7.67 -9.49 -9.15
N PHE A 99 8.32 -8.55 -8.49
CA PHE A 99 8.41 -7.17 -8.98
C PHE A 99 9.23 -7.07 -10.27
N GLU A 100 10.35 -7.79 -10.37
CA GLU A 100 11.14 -7.85 -11.60
C GLU A 100 10.27 -8.34 -12.78
N GLN A 101 9.53 -9.44 -12.59
CA GLN A 101 8.63 -9.98 -13.61
C GLN A 101 7.47 -9.03 -13.96
N PHE A 102 6.85 -8.41 -12.95
CA PHE A 102 5.79 -7.43 -13.11
C PHE A 102 6.26 -6.22 -13.92
N TYR A 103 7.42 -5.67 -13.57
CA TYR A 103 8.04 -4.57 -14.28
C TYR A 103 8.34 -4.92 -15.74
N GLN A 104 8.91 -6.11 -16.00
CA GLN A 104 9.21 -6.55 -17.37
C GLN A 104 7.95 -6.64 -18.24
N GLN A 105 6.84 -7.12 -17.67
CA GLN A 105 5.56 -7.18 -18.36
C GLN A 105 5.00 -5.78 -18.64
N MET A 106 5.09 -4.87 -17.68
CA MET A 106 4.71 -3.46 -17.86
C MET A 106 5.50 -2.83 -19.01
N ALA A 107 6.83 -2.94 -18.97
CA ALA A 107 7.73 -2.38 -19.98
C ALA A 107 7.51 -3.00 -21.38
N ALA A 108 7.14 -4.29 -21.45
CA ALA A 108 6.80 -4.95 -22.71
C ALA A 108 5.41 -4.54 -23.25
N SER A 109 4.46 -4.26 -22.36
CA SER A 109 3.08 -3.89 -22.75
C SER A 109 2.99 -2.49 -23.36
N ASP A 110 3.89 -1.59 -22.96
CA ASP A 110 3.99 -0.22 -23.46
C ASP A 110 5.46 0.12 -23.73
N SER A 111 6.00 -0.40 -24.84
CA SER A 111 7.41 -0.23 -25.20
C SER A 111 7.80 1.22 -25.54
N GLN A 112 6.82 2.11 -25.67
CA GLN A 112 7.05 3.55 -25.91
C GLN A 112 7.27 4.30 -24.59
N ARG A 113 6.75 3.77 -23.47
CA ARG A 113 6.99 4.31 -22.14
C ARG A 113 8.40 3.96 -21.69
N ASN A 114 9.22 4.99 -21.48
CA ASN A 114 10.56 4.83 -20.93
C ASN A 114 10.47 4.54 -19.42
N LEU A 115 10.10 3.31 -19.07
CA LEU A 115 9.93 2.88 -17.69
C LEU A 115 11.28 2.53 -17.06
N LEU A 116 11.47 2.92 -15.79
CA LEU A 116 12.58 2.48 -14.95
C LEU A 116 12.00 1.86 -13.68
N GLY A 117 12.42 0.64 -13.35
CA GLY A 117 11.97 -0.04 -12.13
C GLY A 117 12.87 0.28 -10.94
N LEU A 118 12.27 0.54 -9.77
CA LEU A 118 12.96 0.75 -8.51
C LEU A 118 12.33 -0.10 -7.41
N TYR A 119 13.10 -0.99 -6.81
CA TYR A 119 12.72 -1.75 -5.63
C TYR A 119 13.23 -1.04 -4.37
N ILE A 120 12.35 -0.82 -3.40
CA ILE A 120 12.70 -0.30 -2.09
C ILE A 120 12.80 -1.45 -1.11
N GLY A 121 14.04 -1.76 -0.74
CA GLY A 121 14.36 -2.80 0.24
C GLY A 121 14.42 -2.26 1.66
N TRP A 122 14.01 -3.08 2.62
CA TRP A 122 14.27 -2.89 4.04
C TRP A 122 14.24 -4.25 4.72
N ARG A 123 14.62 -4.30 5.99
CA ARG A 123 14.60 -5.55 6.74
C ARG A 123 13.18 -5.89 7.23
N GLY A 124 12.44 -6.63 6.41
CA GLY A 124 11.09 -7.10 6.71
C GLY A 124 11.01 -7.97 7.95
N ASP A 125 12.00 -8.86 8.17
CA ASP A 125 12.08 -9.70 9.37
C ASP A 125 13.30 -9.44 10.22
N LYS A 126 13.12 -9.57 11.53
CA LYS A 126 14.24 -9.52 12.48
C LYS A 126 14.79 -10.90 12.83
N TYR A 127 13.90 -11.87 12.86
CA TYR A 127 14.16 -13.24 13.28
C TYR A 127 13.40 -14.15 12.33
N ASP A 128 14.01 -15.28 12.00
CA ASP A 128 13.36 -16.38 11.28
C ASP A 128 13.44 -17.64 12.17
N PRO A 129 12.51 -17.84 13.11
CA PRO A 129 12.45 -19.06 13.90
C PRO A 129 12.27 -20.28 12.99
N PHE A 130 13.31 -21.12 12.91
CA PHE A 130 13.26 -22.47 12.36
C PHE A 130 13.12 -22.61 10.82
N TRP A 131 13.15 -21.54 10.02
CA TRP A 131 12.95 -21.61 8.56
C TRP A 131 11.63 -22.31 8.18
N LEU A 132 10.64 -22.24 9.08
CA LEU A 132 9.35 -22.93 8.95
C LEU A 132 8.26 -22.03 8.38
N ASP A 133 8.52 -20.71 8.27
CA ASP A 133 7.53 -19.71 7.87
C ASP A 133 6.99 -19.89 6.44
N GLY A 134 7.70 -20.66 5.61
CA GLY A 134 7.35 -20.77 4.19
C GLY A 134 7.31 -19.39 3.56
N SER A 135 8.25 -18.51 3.91
CA SER A 135 8.47 -17.20 3.27
C SER A 135 8.69 -17.31 1.74
N ASP A 136 8.88 -18.53 1.24
CA ASP A 136 8.92 -18.94 -0.16
C ASP A 136 7.56 -19.50 -0.69
N ASP A 137 6.44 -19.31 0.04
CA ASP A 137 5.12 -19.80 -0.35
C ASP A 137 4.03 -18.75 -0.06
N ALA A 138 3.48 -18.16 -1.12
CA ALA A 138 2.36 -17.24 -1.06
C ALA A 138 1.07 -17.82 -0.41
N THR A 139 1.00 -19.14 -0.19
CA THR A 139 -0.08 -19.85 0.50
C THR A 139 0.20 -20.17 1.97
N SER A 140 1.40 -19.84 2.46
CA SER A 140 1.82 -20.13 3.83
C SER A 140 1.00 -19.35 4.86
N TRP A 141 0.73 -19.99 5.98
CA TRP A 141 -0.10 -19.45 7.06
C TRP A 141 0.82 -18.67 7.99
N ILE A 142 0.55 -17.38 8.21
CA ILE A 142 1.30 -16.56 9.18
C ILE A 142 1.35 -17.32 10.51
N GLU A 143 2.55 -17.68 10.96
CA GLU A 143 2.66 -18.44 12.19
C GLU A 143 2.31 -17.55 13.39
N PRO A 144 1.58 -18.07 14.40
CA PRO A 144 1.30 -17.34 15.63
C PRO A 144 2.55 -16.77 16.34
N LEU A 145 3.73 -17.34 16.07
CA LEU A 145 5.01 -16.95 16.64
C LEU A 145 5.67 -15.76 15.91
N ASP A 146 5.17 -15.36 14.75
CA ASP A 146 5.67 -14.24 13.96
C ASP A 146 5.00 -12.91 14.34
N PHE A 147 3.78 -12.95 14.89
CA PHE A 147 3.07 -11.74 15.39
C PHE A 147 3.87 -10.86 16.38
N PRO A 148 4.80 -11.35 17.22
CA PRO A 148 5.65 -10.48 18.02
C PRO A 148 6.59 -9.58 17.19
N THR A 149 7.05 -10.02 16.00
CA THR A 149 7.96 -9.21 15.16
C THR A 149 7.20 -8.10 14.44
N ILE A 150 5.95 -8.35 14.01
CA ILE A 150 5.15 -7.40 13.23
C ILE A 150 5.01 -6.03 13.92
N LEU A 151 4.91 -5.97 15.25
CA LEU A 151 4.81 -4.70 15.98
C LEU A 151 6.09 -3.87 15.84
N GLN A 152 7.24 -4.53 16.01
CA GLN A 152 8.53 -3.88 15.84
C GLN A 152 8.72 -3.46 14.37
N ARG A 153 8.36 -4.33 13.43
CA ARG A 153 8.46 -4.07 11.99
C ARG A 153 7.52 -2.95 11.54
N LYS A 154 6.30 -2.86 12.09
CA LYS A 154 5.34 -1.76 11.88
C LYS A 154 5.93 -0.41 12.29
N ALA A 155 6.61 -0.35 13.45
CA ALA A 155 7.30 0.86 13.89
C ALA A 155 8.47 1.24 12.96
N VAL A 156 9.24 0.25 12.49
CA VAL A 156 10.32 0.46 11.50
C VAL A 156 9.77 0.94 10.16
N ALA A 157 8.72 0.30 9.64
CA ALA A 157 8.05 0.70 8.40
C ALA A 157 7.54 2.14 8.46
N LYS A 158 6.89 2.54 9.57
CA LYS A 158 6.48 3.93 9.79
C LYS A 158 7.66 4.88 9.79
N ARG A 159 8.77 4.53 10.45
CA ARG A 159 9.99 5.34 10.46
C ARG A 159 10.59 5.49 9.06
N ILE A 160 10.76 4.39 8.32
CA ILE A 160 11.25 4.41 6.94
C ILE A 160 10.36 5.30 6.07
N GLY A 161 9.04 5.23 6.22
CA GLY A 161 8.10 6.09 5.52
C GLY A 161 8.32 7.57 5.83
N GLN A 162 8.40 7.91 7.12
CA GLN A 162 8.55 9.29 7.60
C GLN A 162 9.90 9.93 7.28
N THR A 163 10.98 9.13 7.21
CA THR A 163 12.33 9.64 6.99
C THR A 163 12.89 9.19 5.65
N GLY A 164 13.22 7.90 5.51
CA GLY A 164 14.00 7.37 4.39
C GLY A 164 13.31 7.54 3.04
N LEU A 165 12.11 6.96 2.89
CA LEU A 165 11.36 7.05 1.64
C LEU A 165 10.89 8.49 1.40
N SER A 166 10.42 9.22 2.42
CA SER A 166 10.01 10.62 2.27
C SER A 166 11.14 11.49 1.68
N GLN A 167 12.36 11.38 2.22
CA GLN A 167 13.54 12.10 1.71
C GLN A 167 13.97 11.65 0.31
N LEU A 168 13.79 10.38 -0.03
CA LEU A 168 14.02 9.89 -1.39
C LEU A 168 13.01 10.51 -2.36
N LEU A 169 11.73 10.57 -1.98
CA LEU A 169 10.69 11.20 -2.79
C LEU A 169 10.93 12.70 -2.94
N ASP A 170 11.45 13.41 -1.93
CA ASP A 170 11.83 14.82 -2.07
C ASP A 170 12.90 15.03 -3.15
N LYS A 171 13.88 14.13 -3.21
CA LYS A 171 14.91 14.16 -4.27
C LYS A 171 14.33 13.86 -5.64
N LEU A 172 13.36 12.93 -5.73
CA LEU A 172 12.68 12.61 -6.99
C LEU A 172 11.78 13.75 -7.45
N ASP A 173 11.07 14.42 -6.55
CA ASP A 173 10.26 15.61 -6.86
C ASP A 173 11.12 16.72 -7.48
N GLY A 174 12.35 16.92 -6.98
CA GLY A 174 13.32 17.81 -7.62
C GLY A 174 13.61 17.43 -9.08
N LEU A 175 13.82 16.14 -9.37
CA LEU A 175 14.03 15.67 -10.74
C LEU A 175 12.78 15.82 -11.62
N VAL A 176 11.58 15.70 -11.04
CA VAL A 176 10.31 15.96 -11.74
C VAL A 176 10.17 17.43 -12.08
N ALA A 177 10.44 18.32 -11.14
CA ALA A 177 10.40 19.77 -11.34
C ALA A 177 11.44 20.24 -12.38
N GLU A 178 12.59 19.57 -12.47
CA GLU A 178 13.63 19.83 -13.49
C GLU A 178 13.35 19.15 -14.84
N HIS A 179 12.22 18.47 -15.01
CA HIS A 179 11.85 17.68 -16.21
C HIS A 179 12.87 16.57 -16.58
N GLN A 180 13.70 16.15 -15.62
CA GLN A 180 14.65 15.04 -15.78
C GLN A 180 13.98 13.69 -15.50
N LEU A 181 12.88 13.70 -14.74
CA LEU A 181 11.99 12.58 -14.50
C LEU A 181 10.57 13.00 -14.88
N LEU A 182 9.81 12.18 -15.61
CA LEU A 182 8.45 12.55 -16.00
C LEU A 182 7.48 12.50 -14.82
N ARG A 183 7.57 11.41 -14.04
CA ARG A 183 6.80 11.14 -12.81
C ARG A 183 7.30 9.86 -12.17
N TYR A 184 6.76 9.56 -10.99
CA TYR A 184 6.89 8.24 -10.37
C TYR A 184 5.54 7.67 -9.92
N THR A 185 5.43 6.34 -9.94
CA THR A 185 4.34 5.59 -9.33
C THR A 185 4.90 4.73 -8.21
N VAL A 186 4.39 4.86 -6.98
CA VAL A 186 4.86 4.09 -5.82
C VAL A 186 3.82 3.07 -5.40
N ILE A 187 4.19 1.80 -5.42
CA ILE A 187 3.36 0.68 -5.00
C ILE A 187 3.88 0.17 -3.66
N GLY A 188 3.06 0.19 -2.61
CA GLY A 188 3.42 -0.36 -1.30
C GLY A 188 2.50 -1.52 -0.94
N HIS A 189 3.07 -2.69 -0.62
CA HIS A 189 2.29 -3.86 -0.18
C HIS A 189 2.40 -4.06 1.33
N SER A 190 1.31 -4.44 2.00
CA SER A 190 1.33 -4.81 3.42
C SER A 190 1.98 -3.71 4.30
N LEU A 191 3.04 -4.02 5.07
CA LEU A 191 3.82 -3.00 5.79
C LEU A 191 4.53 -2.00 4.88
N GLY A 192 4.92 -2.39 3.66
CA GLY A 192 5.37 -1.45 2.62
C GLY A 192 4.28 -0.46 2.22
N GLY A 193 3.01 -0.85 2.30
CA GLY A 193 1.88 0.08 2.17
C GLY A 193 1.85 1.14 3.28
N LEU A 194 2.21 0.75 4.52
CA LEU A 194 2.38 1.70 5.62
C LEU A 194 3.58 2.64 5.39
N VAL A 195 4.70 2.14 4.86
CA VAL A 195 5.87 2.96 4.45
C VAL A 195 5.40 4.03 3.46
N VAL A 196 4.72 3.63 2.38
CA VAL A 196 4.26 4.52 1.31
C VAL A 196 3.23 5.53 1.83
N LEU A 197 2.29 5.11 2.67
CA LEU A 197 1.31 6.02 3.28
C LEU A 197 2.00 7.15 4.07
N HIS A 198 2.95 6.82 4.95
CA HIS A 198 3.65 7.84 5.75
C HIS A 198 4.64 8.66 4.94
N ALA A 199 5.17 8.15 3.83
CA ALA A 199 6.04 8.91 2.92
C ALA A 199 5.28 9.89 2.02
N SER A 200 3.97 9.68 1.80
CA SER A 200 3.20 10.42 0.78
C SER A 200 2.08 11.29 1.33
N LYS A 201 1.52 10.99 2.52
CA LYS A 201 0.34 11.69 3.03
C LYS A 201 0.52 13.21 3.14
N ASP A 202 1.64 13.67 3.68
CA ASP A 202 1.91 15.09 3.89
C ASP A 202 2.24 15.77 2.56
N ARG A 203 2.89 15.05 1.63
CA ARG A 203 3.15 15.48 0.25
C ARG A 203 1.85 15.69 -0.53
N ILE A 204 0.93 14.73 -0.47
CA ILE A 204 -0.40 14.83 -1.12
C ILE A 204 -1.18 16.02 -0.54
N LYS A 205 -1.19 16.14 0.78
CA LYS A 205 -1.87 17.26 1.44
C LYS A 205 -1.28 18.60 1.01
N ALA A 206 0.04 18.74 1.03
CA ALA A 206 0.72 19.96 0.63
C ALA A 206 0.40 20.33 -0.82
N ALA A 207 0.47 19.39 -1.76
CA ALA A 207 0.14 19.64 -3.16
C ALA A 207 -1.30 20.13 -3.35
N ILE A 208 -2.26 19.56 -2.60
CA ILE A 208 -3.66 20.00 -2.66
C ILE A 208 -3.83 21.39 -2.03
N ASP A 209 -3.22 21.63 -0.87
CA ASP A 209 -3.29 22.94 -0.19
C ASP A 209 -2.68 24.07 -1.04
N THR A 210 -1.67 23.76 -1.86
CA THR A 210 -1.00 24.72 -2.75
C THR A 210 -1.59 24.74 -4.16
N GLU A 211 -2.68 24.00 -4.40
CA GLU A 211 -3.32 23.84 -5.73
C GLU A 211 -2.33 23.38 -6.82
N GLN A 212 -1.31 22.63 -6.43
CA GLN A 212 -0.30 22.08 -7.33
C GLN A 212 -0.71 20.69 -7.82
N ASP A 213 -0.70 20.54 -9.14
CA ASP A 213 -0.88 19.24 -9.78
C ASP A 213 0.21 18.25 -9.32
N ASN A 214 -0.20 17.02 -8.98
CA ASN A 214 0.69 15.95 -8.60
C ASN A 214 0.74 14.89 -9.71
N PRO A 215 1.81 14.86 -10.53
CA PRO A 215 1.94 13.89 -11.61
C PRO A 215 2.12 12.46 -11.11
N ASN A 216 2.50 12.31 -9.84
CA ASN A 216 2.81 11.02 -9.23
C ASN A 216 1.54 10.27 -8.83
N LEU A 217 1.67 8.96 -8.60
CA LEU A 217 0.59 8.08 -8.17
C LEU A 217 1.06 7.18 -7.04
N PHE A 218 0.26 7.05 -5.98
CA PHE A 218 0.54 6.14 -4.88
C PHE A 218 -0.48 5.00 -4.85
N LEU A 219 -0.03 3.75 -4.91
CA LEU A 219 -0.87 2.56 -4.87
C LEU A 219 -0.54 1.74 -3.62
N LEU A 220 -1.53 1.50 -2.78
CA LEU A 220 -1.38 0.72 -1.55
C LEU A 220 -2.11 -0.62 -1.73
N LEU A 221 -1.37 -1.73 -1.75
CA LEU A 221 -1.90 -3.08 -1.90
C LEU A 221 -2.01 -3.75 -0.53
N ASN A 222 -3.22 -4.09 -0.10
CA ASN A 222 -3.49 -4.72 1.19
C ASN A 222 -2.70 -4.07 2.36
N PRO A 223 -2.75 -2.72 2.51
CA PRO A 223 -1.84 -2.05 3.43
C PRO A 223 -2.12 -2.46 4.87
N ALA A 224 -1.07 -2.83 5.59
CA ALA A 224 -1.10 -3.06 7.04
C ALA A 224 -1.07 -1.71 7.81
N ALA A 225 -1.87 -0.75 7.36
CA ALA A 225 -1.98 0.59 7.93
C ALA A 225 -3.28 0.75 8.72
N PRO A 226 -3.23 1.32 9.93
CA PRO A 226 -4.44 1.63 10.69
C PRO A 226 -5.23 2.75 10.02
N ALA A 227 -6.57 2.68 10.10
CA ALA A 227 -7.43 3.71 9.51
C ALA A 227 -7.19 5.11 10.10
N GLN A 228 -6.68 5.23 11.33
CA GLN A 228 -6.34 6.52 11.93
C GLN A 228 -5.17 7.22 11.21
N ASP A 229 -4.17 6.48 10.74
CA ASP A 229 -3.04 7.07 10.01
C ASP A 229 -3.51 7.68 8.67
N PHE A 230 -4.62 7.19 8.12
CA PHE A 230 -5.26 7.72 6.91
C PHE A 230 -6.16 8.94 7.17
N LYS A 231 -6.69 9.11 8.39
CA LYS A 231 -7.68 10.14 8.72
C LYS A 231 -7.35 11.57 8.21
N PRO A 232 -6.08 12.04 8.20
CA PRO A 232 -5.75 13.36 7.65
C PRO A 232 -6.03 13.52 6.14
N LEU A 233 -6.12 12.42 5.39
CA LEU A 233 -6.36 12.41 3.95
C LEU A 233 -7.85 12.28 3.59
N ASP A 234 -8.70 11.99 4.58
CA ASP A 234 -10.10 11.60 4.38
C ASP A 234 -10.98 12.66 3.71
N THR A 235 -10.67 13.93 3.96
CA THR A 235 -11.45 15.07 3.47
C THR A 235 -10.82 15.73 2.26
N LEU A 236 -9.67 15.22 1.79
CA LEU A 236 -8.94 15.80 0.67
C LEU A 236 -9.64 15.45 -0.63
N MET A 237 -9.81 16.46 -1.49
CA MET A 237 -10.40 16.33 -2.81
C MET A 237 -9.30 16.45 -3.86
N SER A 238 -9.41 15.68 -4.93
CA SER A 238 -8.50 15.81 -6.06
C SER A 238 -8.72 17.17 -6.75
N LEU A 239 -7.62 17.82 -7.11
CA LEU A 239 -7.62 19.13 -7.77
C LEU A 239 -8.29 19.06 -9.14
N ASP A 240 -8.01 18.02 -9.93
CA ASP A 240 -8.57 17.83 -11.27
C ASP A 240 -9.94 17.11 -11.25
N ARG A 241 -10.37 16.62 -10.08
CA ARG A 241 -11.58 15.81 -9.85
C ARG A 241 -11.66 14.52 -10.70
N GLN A 242 -10.57 14.12 -11.33
CA GLN A 242 -10.52 13.05 -12.32
C GLN A 242 -9.46 11.99 -12.01
N LYS A 243 -8.38 12.35 -11.31
CA LYS A 243 -7.31 11.45 -10.91
C LYS A 243 -7.14 11.46 -9.38
N PRO A 244 -7.19 10.30 -8.69
CA PRO A 244 -6.76 10.23 -7.30
C PRO A 244 -5.23 10.31 -7.20
N SER A 245 -4.74 11.03 -6.19
CA SER A 245 -3.31 11.03 -5.83
C SER A 245 -2.90 9.68 -5.23
N MET A 246 -3.82 9.01 -4.54
CA MET A 246 -3.59 7.70 -3.92
C MET A 246 -4.76 6.74 -4.15
N VAL A 247 -4.43 5.48 -4.39
CA VAL A 247 -5.38 4.38 -4.56
C VAL A 247 -5.01 3.29 -3.56
N VAL A 248 -5.98 2.83 -2.77
CA VAL A 248 -5.83 1.72 -1.83
C VAL A 248 -6.65 0.55 -2.34
N LEU A 249 -6.00 -0.56 -2.64
CA LEU A 249 -6.62 -1.81 -3.03
C LEU A 249 -6.57 -2.77 -1.85
N GLN A 250 -7.73 -3.09 -1.27
CA GLN A 250 -7.84 -4.07 -0.18
C GLN A 250 -8.68 -5.27 -0.59
N SER A 251 -8.08 -6.45 -0.61
CA SER A 251 -8.79 -7.71 -0.80
C SER A 251 -9.82 -7.95 0.30
N LYS A 252 -11.04 -8.30 -0.11
CA LYS A 252 -12.14 -8.71 0.77
C LYS A 252 -11.78 -10.00 1.52
N GLY A 253 -10.93 -10.85 0.97
CA GLY A 253 -10.43 -12.10 1.52
C GLY A 253 -9.11 -12.00 2.27
N ASP A 254 -8.54 -10.80 2.47
CA ASP A 254 -7.27 -10.63 3.19
C ASP A 254 -7.38 -11.08 4.67
N PHE A 255 -6.97 -12.31 4.94
CA PHE A 255 -7.00 -12.91 6.28
C PHE A 255 -5.86 -12.38 7.16
N ALA A 256 -4.67 -12.18 6.58
CA ALA A 256 -3.48 -11.72 7.27
C ALA A 256 -3.72 -10.37 7.98
N VAL A 257 -4.23 -9.39 7.24
CA VAL A 257 -4.52 -8.06 7.79
C VAL A 257 -5.67 -8.12 8.79
N LYS A 258 -6.68 -8.96 8.57
CA LYS A 258 -7.80 -9.13 9.52
C LYS A 258 -7.32 -9.69 10.85
N GLU A 259 -6.58 -10.79 10.84
CA GLU A 259 -6.13 -11.45 12.07
C GLU A 259 -5.04 -10.67 12.79
N ALA A 260 -4.07 -10.09 12.06
CA ALA A 260 -3.04 -9.27 12.67
C ALA A 260 -3.64 -8.08 13.44
N PHE A 261 -4.60 -7.36 12.86
CA PHE A 261 -5.25 -6.24 13.55
C PHE A 261 -6.17 -6.69 14.69
N ASN A 262 -6.82 -7.86 14.58
CA ASN A 262 -7.58 -8.45 15.68
C ASN A 262 -6.68 -8.83 16.86
N TYR A 263 -5.49 -9.37 16.58
CA TYR A 263 -4.53 -9.81 17.59
C TYR A 263 -3.80 -8.65 18.27
N ILE A 264 -3.44 -7.63 17.49
CA ILE A 264 -2.64 -6.48 17.96
C ILE A 264 -3.41 -5.61 18.98
N LYS A 265 -4.74 -5.76 19.13
CA LYS A 265 -5.57 -5.04 20.12
C LYS A 265 -5.36 -3.51 20.14
N ASP A 266 -4.91 -2.91 19.04
CA ASP A 266 -4.79 -1.45 18.88
C ASP A 266 -6.18 -0.76 18.87
N GLY A 267 -7.29 -1.53 18.86
CA GLY A 267 -8.66 -1.00 18.84
C GLY A 267 -9.11 -0.47 17.48
N GLU A 268 -8.26 -0.58 16.46
CA GLU A 268 -8.49 0.00 15.13
C GLU A 268 -8.54 -1.06 14.04
N ARG A 269 -9.33 -0.78 13.00
CA ARG A 269 -9.42 -1.62 11.80
C ARG A 269 -8.33 -1.19 10.81
N ALA A 270 -7.84 -2.14 10.02
CA ALA A 270 -7.01 -1.83 8.88
C ALA A 270 -7.76 -0.93 7.89
N LEU A 271 -7.02 -0.02 7.23
CA LEU A 271 -7.55 1.00 6.35
C LEU A 271 -8.61 0.47 5.37
N GLY A 272 -8.29 -0.61 4.66
CA GLY A 272 -9.17 -1.18 3.64
C GLY A 272 -10.35 -2.00 4.16
N ASN A 273 -10.44 -2.26 5.47
CA ASN A 273 -11.55 -2.95 6.13
C ASN A 273 -12.20 -2.03 7.19
N SER A 274 -12.27 -0.74 6.89
CA SER A 274 -12.73 0.30 7.80
C SER A 274 -13.79 1.21 7.15
N TRP A 275 -14.14 2.27 7.86
CA TRP A 275 -15.02 3.34 7.42
C TRP A 275 -14.48 4.11 6.19
N ALA A 276 -13.22 3.90 5.82
CA ALA A 276 -12.56 4.64 4.75
C ALA A 276 -12.92 4.17 3.33
N ILE A 277 -13.60 3.02 3.17
CA ILE A 277 -13.90 2.46 1.83
C ILE A 277 -14.82 3.40 1.06
N THR A 278 -14.42 3.73 -0.17
CA THR A 278 -15.14 4.62 -1.10
C THR A 278 -15.72 3.90 -2.31
N HIS A 279 -15.10 2.78 -2.71
CA HIS A 279 -15.49 2.04 -3.91
C HIS A 279 -15.41 0.52 -3.68
N ASP A 280 -16.11 -0.24 -4.51
CA ASP A 280 -15.90 -1.67 -4.71
C ASP A 280 -15.25 -1.88 -6.08
N ILE A 281 -14.34 -2.85 -6.19
CA ILE A 281 -13.79 -3.27 -7.47
C ILE A 281 -13.93 -4.79 -7.61
N ASP A 282 -14.48 -5.19 -8.75
CA ASP A 282 -14.74 -6.59 -9.09
C ASP A 282 -14.30 -6.88 -10.54
N LYS A 283 -14.06 -8.15 -10.85
CA LYS A 283 -13.79 -8.59 -12.23
C LYS A 283 -15.09 -8.59 -13.05
N CYS A 284 -14.99 -8.23 -14.32
CA CYS A 284 -16.09 -8.36 -15.28
C CYS A 284 -16.29 -9.83 -15.66
N SER A 285 -17.52 -10.22 -15.99
CA SER A 285 -17.84 -11.61 -16.34
C SER A 285 -17.06 -12.05 -17.59
N GLY A 286 -16.24 -13.08 -17.43
CA GLY A 286 -15.33 -13.56 -18.48
C GLY A 286 -14.30 -12.51 -18.94
N GLY A 287 -14.02 -11.49 -18.11
CA GLY A 287 -13.15 -10.36 -18.47
C GLY A 287 -13.78 -9.33 -19.40
N ASN A 288 -15.06 -9.49 -19.79
CA ASN A 288 -15.75 -8.56 -20.68
C ASN A 288 -16.80 -7.75 -19.92
N CYS A 289 -16.58 -6.45 -19.78
CA CYS A 289 -17.48 -5.55 -19.05
C CYS A 289 -18.79 -5.24 -19.79
N ALA A 290 -18.91 -5.59 -21.08
CA ALA A 290 -20.16 -5.50 -21.83
C ALA A 290 -21.09 -6.70 -21.58
N THR A 291 -20.60 -7.79 -20.97
CA THR A 291 -21.40 -8.98 -20.68
C THR A 291 -22.43 -8.67 -19.59
N PRO A 292 -23.74 -8.83 -19.86
CA PRO A 292 -24.77 -8.60 -18.85
C PRO A 292 -24.61 -9.55 -17.66
N MET A 293 -24.62 -8.99 -16.45
CA MET A 293 -24.59 -9.78 -15.20
C MET A 293 -25.96 -9.77 -14.54
N LYS A 294 -26.38 -10.92 -14.00
CA LYS A 294 -27.59 -11.02 -13.19
C LYS A 294 -27.33 -10.38 -11.83
N MET A 295 -27.92 -9.22 -11.58
CA MET A 295 -27.77 -8.46 -10.33
C MET A 295 -29.14 -8.02 -9.79
N PRO A 296 -29.26 -7.73 -8.48
CA PRO A 296 -30.49 -7.17 -7.91
C PRO A 296 -30.88 -5.85 -8.59
N SER A 297 -32.18 -5.61 -8.75
CA SER A 297 -32.70 -4.40 -9.42
C SER A 297 -32.20 -3.09 -8.79
N ALA A 298 -32.07 -3.05 -7.46
CA ALA A 298 -31.52 -1.90 -6.74
C ALA A 298 -30.07 -1.60 -7.14
N LEU A 299 -29.23 -2.64 -7.32
CA LEU A 299 -27.84 -2.48 -7.72
C LEU A 299 -27.75 -2.03 -9.19
N MET A 300 -28.63 -2.54 -10.06
CA MET A 300 -28.71 -2.07 -11.45
C MET A 300 -29.12 -0.60 -11.53
N ALA A 301 -30.09 -0.17 -10.74
CA ALA A 301 -30.50 1.23 -10.67
C ALA A 301 -29.37 2.13 -10.13
N HIS A 302 -28.62 1.65 -9.13
CA HIS A 302 -27.44 2.35 -8.62
C HIS A 302 -26.36 2.51 -9.69
N ASP A 303 -26.03 1.45 -10.43
CA ASP A 303 -24.97 1.48 -11.45
C ASP A 303 -25.31 2.38 -12.64
N GLN A 304 -26.60 2.70 -12.85
CA GLN A 304 -27.07 3.65 -13.88
C GLN A 304 -26.93 5.11 -13.48
N LEU A 305 -26.70 5.41 -12.21
CA LEU A 305 -26.49 6.79 -11.76
C LEU A 305 -25.13 7.31 -12.29
N PRO A 306 -25.07 8.56 -12.79
CA PRO A 306 -23.84 9.13 -13.32
C PRO A 306 -22.68 9.06 -12.33
N GLY A 307 -21.54 8.52 -12.78
CA GLY A 307 -20.33 8.39 -11.98
C GLY A 307 -20.34 7.25 -10.96
N CYS A 308 -21.44 6.48 -10.82
CA CYS A 308 -21.47 5.37 -9.86
C CYS A 308 -20.78 4.09 -10.36
N MET A 309 -20.58 3.96 -11.67
CA MET A 309 -19.93 2.80 -12.27
C MET A 309 -18.89 3.24 -13.30
N MET A 310 -17.66 2.77 -13.12
CA MET A 310 -16.55 2.91 -14.06
C MET A 310 -16.07 1.53 -14.51
N THR A 311 -15.55 1.43 -15.73
CA THR A 311 -14.99 0.18 -16.25
C THR A 311 -13.59 0.41 -16.78
N LEU A 312 -12.71 -0.55 -16.54
CA LEU A 312 -11.42 -0.69 -17.19
C LEU A 312 -11.55 -1.82 -18.21
N PRO A 313 -12.01 -1.54 -19.45
CA PRO A 313 -12.36 -2.56 -20.41
C PRO A 313 -11.17 -3.42 -20.87
N HIS A 314 -9.93 -2.92 -20.81
CA HIS A 314 -8.76 -3.69 -21.28
C HIS A 314 -8.31 -4.71 -20.23
N SER A 315 -8.36 -4.33 -18.95
CA SER A 315 -8.12 -5.24 -17.83
C SER A 315 -9.35 -6.06 -17.42
N GLY A 316 -10.54 -5.66 -17.90
CA GLY A 316 -11.79 -6.35 -17.61
C GLY A 316 -12.26 -6.14 -16.18
N TRP A 317 -12.04 -4.96 -15.60
CA TRP A 317 -12.42 -4.63 -14.23
C TRP A 317 -13.55 -3.59 -14.19
N LYS A 318 -14.36 -3.62 -13.15
CA LYS A 318 -15.39 -2.61 -12.89
C LYS A 318 -15.21 -2.02 -11.50
N ILE A 319 -15.33 -0.70 -11.39
CA ILE A 319 -15.13 0.08 -10.16
C ILE A 319 -16.43 0.82 -9.84
N ARG A 320 -17.07 0.43 -8.74
CA ARG A 320 -18.36 0.98 -8.29
C ARG A 320 -18.15 1.91 -7.11
N ALA A 321 -18.62 3.15 -7.22
CA ALA A 321 -18.62 4.09 -6.10
C ALA A 321 -19.66 3.68 -5.04
N ARG A 322 -19.37 3.92 -3.77
CA ARG A 322 -20.31 3.71 -2.66
C ARG A 322 -21.01 5.01 -2.31
N LEU A 323 -22.34 4.98 -2.23
CA LEU A 323 -23.13 6.06 -1.65
C LEU A 323 -23.02 6.07 -0.13
N GLN A 324 -23.01 7.26 0.47
CA GLN A 324 -22.95 7.46 1.93
C GLN A 324 -21.79 6.70 2.59
N ALA A 325 -20.70 6.49 1.85
CA ALA A 325 -19.58 5.67 2.28
C ALA A 325 -18.90 6.25 3.54
N ARG A 326 -18.90 7.58 3.65
CA ARG A 326 -18.43 8.35 4.80
C ARG A 326 -19.10 9.73 4.83
N ARG A 327 -18.86 10.52 5.89
CA ARG A 327 -19.42 11.88 6.01
C ARG A 327 -19.13 12.75 4.79
N SER A 328 -17.92 12.69 4.23
CA SER A 328 -17.49 13.44 3.04
C SER A 328 -17.91 12.83 1.70
N VAL A 329 -18.55 11.65 1.68
CA VAL A 329 -18.96 10.94 0.47
C VAL A 329 -20.44 10.58 0.59
N GLN A 330 -21.31 11.47 0.11
CA GLN A 330 -22.76 11.25 0.13
C GLN A 330 -23.27 10.76 -1.23
N THR A 331 -22.59 11.14 -2.30
CA THR A 331 -22.92 10.81 -3.70
C THR A 331 -21.75 10.12 -4.41
N CYS A 332 -22.01 9.49 -5.56
CA CYS A 332 -20.95 8.91 -6.38
C CYS A 332 -19.97 9.96 -6.94
N PRO A 333 -20.43 11.14 -7.40
CA PRO A 333 -19.53 12.25 -7.68
C PRO A 333 -18.62 12.61 -6.52
N ASP A 334 -19.12 12.64 -5.27
CA ASP A 334 -18.28 12.90 -4.11
C ASP A 334 -17.19 11.84 -3.96
N ALA A 335 -17.51 10.55 -4.16
CA ALA A 335 -16.54 9.46 -4.10
C ALA A 335 -15.42 9.63 -5.14
N ASN A 336 -15.79 10.00 -6.37
CA ASN A 336 -14.84 10.19 -7.47
C ASN A 336 -13.96 11.43 -7.30
N MET A 337 -14.45 12.45 -6.58
CA MET A 337 -13.69 13.67 -6.28
C MET A 337 -12.66 13.48 -5.16
N GLN A 338 -12.65 12.37 -4.42
CA GLN A 338 -11.70 12.19 -3.34
C GLN A 338 -10.27 12.08 -3.87
N ALA A 339 -9.32 12.73 -3.19
CA ALA A 339 -7.89 12.62 -3.51
C ALA A 339 -7.33 11.22 -3.24
N VAL A 340 -7.99 10.46 -2.37
CA VAL A 340 -7.65 9.07 -2.07
C VAL A 340 -8.85 8.19 -2.27
N TRP A 341 -8.71 7.20 -3.15
CA TRP A 341 -9.71 6.15 -3.34
C TRP A 341 -9.33 4.94 -2.52
N VAL A 342 -10.23 4.48 -1.67
CA VAL A 342 -10.09 3.20 -0.96
C VAL A 342 -11.10 2.22 -1.54
N LEU A 343 -10.60 1.14 -2.14
CA LEU A 343 -11.36 0.17 -2.90
C LEU A 343 -11.37 -1.18 -2.16
N ALA A 344 -12.56 -1.71 -1.95
CA ALA A 344 -12.75 -3.09 -1.53
C ALA A 344 -12.72 -4.00 -2.76
N VAL A 345 -11.72 -4.88 -2.82
CA VAL A 345 -11.33 -5.66 -3.99
C VAL A 345 -11.83 -7.09 -3.88
N SER A 346 -12.42 -7.62 -4.94
CA SER A 346 -12.78 -9.04 -5.01
C SER A 346 -11.53 -9.94 -5.00
N ASP A 347 -11.66 -11.13 -4.41
CA ASP A 347 -10.57 -12.13 -4.33
C ASP A 347 -10.08 -12.61 -5.71
N GLU A 348 -10.89 -12.43 -6.76
CA GLU A 348 -10.52 -12.73 -8.15
C GLU A 348 -9.49 -11.75 -8.74
N ILE A 349 -9.31 -10.59 -8.11
CA ILE A 349 -8.32 -9.58 -8.51
C ILE A 349 -7.11 -9.70 -7.59
N VAL A 350 -7.32 -9.55 -6.27
CA VAL A 350 -6.26 -9.75 -5.26
C VAL A 350 -6.64 -10.95 -4.40
N SER A 351 -6.05 -12.11 -4.70
CA SER A 351 -6.29 -13.34 -3.96
C SER A 351 -5.58 -13.30 -2.60
N GLY A 352 -6.34 -13.20 -1.51
CA GLY A 352 -5.81 -13.15 -0.15
C GLY A 352 -4.89 -11.93 0.07
N HIS A 353 -3.81 -12.14 0.83
CA HIS A 353 -2.87 -11.08 1.16
C HIS A 353 -1.76 -10.89 0.10
N ASN A 354 -1.25 -12.00 -0.44
CA ASN A 354 -0.03 -12.05 -1.26
C ASN A 354 -0.30 -12.20 -2.77
N GLY A 355 -1.56 -12.27 -3.21
CA GLY A 355 -1.94 -12.29 -4.63
C GLY A 355 -1.75 -10.95 -5.32
N ILE A 356 -0.54 -10.38 -5.28
CA ILE A 356 -0.15 -9.08 -5.81
C ILE A 356 0.80 -9.20 -7.01
N LEU A 357 1.09 -8.07 -7.68
CA LEU A 357 2.06 -8.01 -8.79
C LEU A 357 1.83 -9.04 -9.93
N THR A 358 0.57 -9.41 -10.16
CA THR A 358 0.20 -10.35 -11.22
C THR A 358 0.22 -9.68 -12.61
N SER A 359 0.17 -10.49 -13.66
CA SER A 359 0.05 -9.99 -15.04
C SER A 359 -1.22 -9.17 -15.27
N ASP A 360 -2.33 -9.55 -14.61
CA ASP A 360 -3.58 -8.80 -14.69
C ASP A 360 -3.47 -7.43 -13.98
N HIS A 361 -2.71 -7.35 -12.88
CA HIS A 361 -2.39 -6.08 -12.24
C HIS A 361 -1.53 -5.17 -13.14
N ALA A 362 -0.57 -5.74 -13.87
CA ALA A 362 0.27 -4.96 -14.78
C ALA A 362 -0.60 -4.36 -15.90
N LYS A 363 -1.47 -5.15 -16.52
CA LYS A 363 -2.41 -4.66 -17.54
C LYS A 363 -3.29 -3.51 -17.02
N ALA A 364 -3.87 -3.70 -15.83
CA ALA A 364 -4.74 -2.69 -15.24
C ALA A 364 -3.99 -1.40 -14.88
N LEU A 365 -2.78 -1.51 -14.31
CA LEU A 365 -1.98 -0.34 -14.01
C LEU A 365 -1.57 0.41 -15.29
N SER A 366 -1.16 -0.30 -16.34
CA SER A 366 -0.86 0.28 -17.66
C SER A 366 -2.06 1.03 -18.24
N GLU A 367 -3.26 0.44 -18.18
CA GLU A 367 -4.52 1.07 -18.60
C GLU A 367 -4.80 2.36 -17.79
N VAL A 368 -4.66 2.31 -16.46
CA VAL A 368 -4.86 3.48 -15.59
C VAL A 368 -3.82 4.57 -15.87
N MET A 369 -2.56 4.23 -16.08
CA MET A 369 -1.50 5.18 -16.43
C MET A 369 -1.81 5.87 -17.76
N GLY A 370 -2.29 5.13 -18.76
CA GLY A 370 -2.74 5.72 -20.04
C GLY A 370 -3.94 6.65 -19.89
N MET A 371 -4.89 6.34 -18.99
CA MET A 371 -6.00 7.23 -18.66
C MET A 371 -5.51 8.52 -17.99
N ILE A 372 -4.57 8.42 -17.04
CA ILE A 372 -3.95 9.57 -16.39
C ILE A 372 -3.30 10.49 -17.43
N ASP A 373 -2.59 9.92 -18.41
CA ASP A 373 -2.00 10.70 -19.50
C ASP A 373 -3.03 11.47 -20.31
N LEU A 374 -4.12 10.80 -20.68
CA LEU A 374 -5.21 11.41 -21.42
C LEU A 374 -5.82 12.59 -20.65
N TYR A 375 -6.07 12.45 -19.35
CA TYR A 375 -6.65 13.53 -18.53
C TYR A 375 -5.68 14.68 -18.33
N ARG A 376 -4.40 14.40 -18.03
CA ARG A 376 -3.37 15.44 -17.91
C ARG A 376 -3.23 16.27 -19.17
N ASN A 377 -3.31 15.65 -20.34
CA ASN A 377 -3.26 16.34 -21.63
C ASN A 377 -4.48 17.24 -21.91
N GLN A 378 -5.56 17.10 -21.13
CA GLN A 378 -6.78 17.93 -21.22
C GLN A 378 -6.79 19.11 -20.24
N LEU A 379 -5.87 19.15 -19.26
CA LEU A 379 -5.76 20.26 -18.32
C LEU A 379 -5.19 21.51 -19.02
N PRO A 380 -5.60 22.73 -18.62
CA PRO A 380 -5.01 23.96 -19.13
C PRO A 380 -3.49 23.96 -18.91
N LYS A 381 -2.71 24.40 -19.91
CA LYS A 381 -1.24 24.38 -19.84
C LYS A 381 -0.65 24.98 -18.58
N HIS A 382 -1.22 26.09 -18.07
CA HIS A 382 -0.76 26.73 -16.83
C HIS A 382 -0.98 25.88 -15.56
N ALA A 383 -1.87 24.89 -15.58
CA ALA A 383 -2.06 23.94 -14.48
C ALA A 383 -1.08 22.75 -14.55
N VAL A 384 -0.46 22.52 -15.72
CA VAL A 384 0.46 21.39 -15.98
C VAL A 384 1.92 21.85 -16.07
N GLU A 385 2.16 23.07 -16.54
CA GLU A 385 3.47 23.68 -16.81
C GLU A 385 3.87 24.72 -15.75
N SER A 386 3.04 25.00 -14.73
CA SER A 386 3.36 26.03 -13.72
C SER A 386 4.66 25.69 -12.99
N PRO A 387 5.70 26.53 -13.08
CA PRO A 387 6.95 26.32 -12.36
C PRO A 387 6.73 26.53 -10.86
N ALA A 388 7.40 25.72 -10.05
CA ALA A 388 7.76 26.14 -8.70
C ALA A 388 8.59 27.44 -8.80
N ASN A 389 8.09 28.55 -8.23
CA ASN A 389 8.76 29.86 -8.07
C ASN A 389 8.70 30.91 -9.20
N GLU A 390 7.57 31.15 -9.87
CA GLU A 390 7.39 32.48 -10.50
C GLU A 390 6.87 33.56 -9.52
N ASP A 391 6.16 33.19 -8.46
CA ASP A 391 5.60 34.17 -7.50
C ASP A 391 6.52 34.54 -6.31
N LEU A 392 7.73 33.96 -6.21
CA LEU A 392 8.69 34.34 -5.17
C LEU A 392 9.69 35.42 -5.61
N ALA A 393 9.80 35.71 -6.90
CA ALA A 393 10.75 36.71 -7.43
C ALA A 393 10.14 38.12 -7.56
N THR A 394 8.82 38.28 -7.39
CA THR A 394 8.11 39.57 -7.40
C THR A 394 7.97 40.20 -6.00
N LEU A 395 8.47 39.55 -4.95
CA LEU A 395 8.56 40.09 -3.60
C LEU A 395 10.02 40.41 -3.23
N ALA A 396 10.67 41.24 -4.05
CA ALA A 396 11.85 41.96 -3.58
C ALA A 396 11.38 43.13 -2.67
N PRO A 397 12.01 43.33 -1.50
CA PRO A 397 11.62 44.40 -0.58
C PRO A 397 11.99 45.77 -1.16
N GLU A 398 11.02 46.68 -1.25
CA GLU A 398 11.28 48.09 -1.53
C GLU A 398 12.17 48.72 -0.44
N PRO A 399 13.04 49.68 -0.80
CA PRO A 399 14.03 50.23 0.12
C PRO A 399 13.41 51.16 1.14
N GLU A 400 14.01 51.15 2.33
CA GLU A 400 13.71 51.97 3.50
C GLU A 400 13.48 53.45 3.16
N ALA A 401 12.29 53.96 3.48
CA ALA A 401 12.05 55.38 3.68
C ALA A 401 11.98 55.67 5.18
N THR A 402 13.04 56.27 5.68
CA THR A 402 13.13 56.91 7.00
C THR A 402 12.14 58.07 7.07
N ASN A 403 11.28 58.11 8.09
CA ASN A 403 11.01 59.35 8.82
C ASN A 403 10.25 59.13 10.14
N THR A 404 10.69 59.94 11.09
CA THR A 404 10.38 60.00 12.51
C THR A 404 9.08 60.74 12.86
N THR A 405 8.53 60.37 14.04
CA THR A 405 7.91 61.24 15.07
C THR A 405 6.38 61.16 15.28
N SER A 406 6.03 60.62 16.46
CA SER A 406 4.97 60.96 17.44
C SER A 406 3.50 61.16 17.02
N GLY A 407 2.60 60.58 17.81
CA GLY A 407 1.39 61.27 18.27
C GLY A 407 0.04 60.63 17.90
N GLN A 408 -0.62 60.08 18.93
CA GLN A 408 -2.08 60.02 19.15
C GLN A 408 -2.99 59.09 18.32
N THR A 409 -3.47 58.07 19.04
CA THR A 409 -4.88 57.70 19.26
C THR A 409 -5.91 57.94 18.15
N SER A 410 -6.43 56.86 17.56
CA SER A 410 -7.88 56.57 17.45
C SER A 410 -8.12 55.26 16.70
N THR A 411 -8.87 54.36 17.35
CA THR A 411 -9.44 53.12 16.81
C THR A 411 -10.64 53.41 15.91
N PRO A 412 -10.84 52.67 14.80
CA PRO A 412 -12.16 52.54 14.16
C PRO A 412 -12.84 51.21 14.50
N ASP A 413 -14.15 51.30 14.71
CA ASP A 413 -15.12 50.29 15.17
C ASP A 413 -15.31 49.08 14.24
N GLU A 414 -15.44 47.89 14.85
CA GLU A 414 -16.09 46.70 14.28
C GLU A 414 -17.61 46.77 14.45
N PRO A 415 -18.42 46.28 13.49
CA PRO A 415 -19.87 46.21 13.66
C PRO A 415 -20.28 44.97 14.49
N VAL A 416 -20.91 45.24 15.63
CA VAL A 416 -21.58 44.27 16.51
C VAL A 416 -22.91 43.83 15.90
N VAL A 417 -23.11 42.52 15.72
CA VAL A 417 -24.42 41.90 15.47
C VAL A 417 -25.04 41.48 16.80
N ILE A 418 -26.18 42.09 17.11
CA ILE A 418 -26.97 41.89 18.34
C ILE A 418 -27.79 40.61 18.21
N VAL A 419 -27.69 39.74 19.22
CA VAL A 419 -28.57 38.59 19.45
C VAL A 419 -29.50 38.98 20.60
N GLU A 420 -30.82 38.92 20.40
CA GLU A 420 -31.81 38.95 21.48
C GLU A 420 -32.48 37.58 21.67
N PRO A 421 -32.81 37.19 22.93
CA PRO A 421 -33.24 35.85 23.30
C PRO A 421 -34.77 35.70 23.35
N VAL A 422 -35.29 34.50 23.08
CA VAL A 422 -36.70 34.16 23.35
C VAL A 422 -36.82 32.91 24.23
N ALA A 423 -37.24 33.19 25.46
CA ALA A 423 -38.06 32.47 26.44
C ALA A 423 -38.12 30.92 26.50
N GLU A 424 -37.88 30.43 27.72
CA GLU A 424 -38.24 29.12 28.26
C GLU A 424 -39.76 28.88 28.27
N ALA A 425 -40.15 27.65 27.92
CA ALA A 425 -41.39 27.03 28.39
C ALA A 425 -41.23 25.50 28.50
N GLU A 426 -41.23 25.05 29.75
CA GLU A 426 -41.78 23.81 30.34
C GLU A 426 -41.55 22.41 29.72
N ASN A 427 -41.00 21.57 30.60
CA ASN A 427 -40.87 20.11 30.57
C ASN A 427 -42.24 19.39 30.62
N PRO A 428 -42.37 18.23 29.95
CA PRO A 428 -42.88 17.07 30.67
C PRO A 428 -42.11 15.76 30.37
N SER A 429 -41.54 15.21 31.44
CA SER A 429 -41.64 13.83 31.92
C SER A 429 -41.73 12.65 30.91
N GLN A 430 -40.67 11.83 30.97
CA GLN A 430 -40.67 10.37 31.18
C GLN A 430 -41.26 9.39 30.13
N GLN A 431 -40.36 8.45 29.74
CA GLN A 431 -40.50 7.05 29.27
C GLN A 431 -40.52 6.75 27.76
N PRO A 432 -40.08 5.54 27.32
CA PRO A 432 -39.01 4.66 27.85
C PRO A 432 -38.04 4.11 26.76
N GLU A 433 -36.91 3.55 27.20
CA GLU A 433 -35.91 2.84 26.38
C GLU A 433 -36.46 1.59 25.64
N PRO A 434 -35.90 1.21 24.48
CA PRO A 434 -36.28 0.00 23.76
C PRO A 434 -35.73 -1.27 24.43
N PRO A 435 -36.43 -2.42 24.35
CA PRO A 435 -36.09 -3.59 25.14
C PRO A 435 -34.92 -4.40 24.55
N VAL A 436 -34.11 -4.92 25.47
CA VAL A 436 -33.10 -5.98 25.27
C VAL A 436 -33.79 -7.30 24.89
N PRO A 437 -33.32 -8.07 23.89
CA PRO A 437 -33.86 -9.40 23.64
C PRO A 437 -33.29 -10.41 24.64
N ILE A 438 -34.19 -11.02 25.40
CA ILE A 438 -33.96 -12.16 26.30
C ILE A 438 -33.86 -13.45 25.48
N LYS A 439 -32.91 -14.29 25.89
CA LYS A 439 -32.71 -15.70 25.51
C LYS A 439 -34.04 -16.47 25.37
N ALA A 440 -34.24 -17.08 24.22
CA ALA A 440 -35.14 -18.23 24.08
C ALA A 440 -34.29 -19.51 24.15
N GLU A 441 -34.54 -20.33 25.17
CA GLU A 441 -34.20 -21.76 25.14
C GLU A 441 -35.08 -22.42 24.07
N SER A 442 -34.45 -23.02 23.05
CA SER A 442 -35.07 -24.05 22.24
C SER A 442 -34.26 -25.33 22.37
N THR A 443 -34.84 -26.30 23.06
CA THR A 443 -34.55 -27.72 22.93
C THR A 443 -34.67 -28.13 21.46
N LEU A 444 -33.59 -28.64 20.87
CA LEU A 444 -33.61 -29.41 19.62
C LEU A 444 -32.48 -30.44 19.65
N GLU A 445 -32.90 -31.67 19.39
CA GLU A 445 -32.18 -32.92 19.50
C GLU A 445 -30.98 -33.03 18.56
N LEU A 446 -29.95 -33.76 19.01
CA LEU A 446 -28.84 -34.23 18.18
C LEU A 446 -29.36 -35.24 17.12
N PRO A 447 -29.02 -35.09 15.84
CA PRO A 447 -28.98 -36.22 14.93
C PRO A 447 -27.66 -36.98 15.13
N GLN A 448 -27.80 -38.25 15.48
CA GLN A 448 -26.74 -39.24 15.40
C GLN A 448 -26.20 -39.31 13.97
N ARG A 449 -24.87 -39.16 13.79
CA ARG A 449 -24.20 -39.59 12.56
C ARG A 449 -23.85 -41.06 12.71
N GLU A 450 -24.56 -41.88 11.94
CA GLU A 450 -24.21 -43.27 11.67
C GLU A 450 -22.81 -43.36 11.04
N GLY A 451 -22.09 -44.39 11.46
CA GLY A 451 -20.71 -44.64 11.08
C GLY A 451 -20.55 -45.04 9.62
N VAL A 452 -19.47 -44.53 9.02
CA VAL A 452 -18.88 -45.13 7.83
C VAL A 452 -17.51 -45.66 8.23
N LYS A 453 -17.35 -46.97 8.02
CA LYS A 453 -16.15 -47.78 8.26
C LYS A 453 -14.97 -47.24 7.46
N GLU A 454 -13.85 -46.99 8.15
CA GLU A 454 -12.53 -47.06 7.54
C GLU A 454 -12.15 -48.54 7.37
N GLU A 455 -12.05 -49.00 6.12
CA GLU A 455 -11.30 -50.20 5.78
C GLU A 455 -9.89 -49.78 5.33
N SER A 456 -8.89 -50.16 6.12
CA SER A 456 -7.52 -50.32 5.64
C SER A 456 -7.45 -51.47 4.63
N PRO A 457 -6.43 -51.47 3.75
CA PRO A 457 -5.58 -52.65 3.72
C PRO A 457 -4.08 -52.33 3.77
N GLN A 458 -3.39 -53.06 4.65
CA GLN A 458 -1.95 -53.27 4.66
C GLN A 458 -1.50 -54.16 3.49
N ALA A 459 -0.30 -53.84 2.96
CA ALA A 459 0.85 -54.71 2.61
C ALA A 459 0.59 -55.98 1.76
N ASN A 460 1.33 -56.31 0.68
CA ASN A 460 2.79 -56.57 0.52
C ASN A 460 2.98 -57.28 -0.87
N PRO A 461 4.14 -57.81 -1.32
CA PRO A 461 5.50 -57.26 -1.54
C PRO A 461 6.13 -57.70 -2.92
N ALA A 462 7.43 -57.39 -3.10
CA ALA A 462 8.44 -58.09 -3.94
C ALA A 462 8.53 -57.84 -5.47
N ASN A 463 9.65 -57.26 -5.94
CA ASN A 463 10.80 -57.92 -6.64
C ASN A 463 11.81 -56.84 -7.12
N GLU A 464 13.05 -56.79 -6.64
CA GLU A 464 14.30 -57.49 -7.07
C GLU A 464 15.28 -56.60 -7.89
N HIS A 465 16.43 -56.29 -7.24
CA HIS A 465 17.83 -56.31 -7.71
C HIS A 465 18.35 -55.46 -8.91
N GLN A 466 19.13 -54.40 -8.57
CA GLN A 466 20.58 -54.14 -8.85
C GLN A 466 21.11 -53.81 -10.30
N PRO A 467 22.34 -53.22 -10.50
CA PRO A 467 22.77 -51.83 -10.26
C PRO A 467 23.72 -51.22 -11.35
N LEU A 468 24.38 -50.07 -11.05
CA LEU A 468 25.53 -49.39 -11.74
C LEU A 468 25.14 -48.55 -12.99
N GLU A 469 25.69 -47.36 -13.29
CA GLU A 469 27.11 -46.96 -13.34
C GLU A 469 27.32 -45.41 -13.42
N GLU A 470 28.58 -44.99 -13.45
CA GLU A 470 29.17 -43.72 -13.04
C GLU A 470 29.13 -42.54 -14.03
N THR A 471 29.28 -41.34 -13.48
CA THR A 471 29.58 -40.04 -14.12
C THR A 471 30.84 -40.03 -14.99
N PRO A 472 30.88 -39.25 -16.10
CA PRO A 472 32.12 -38.77 -16.69
C PRO A 472 32.45 -37.30 -16.29
N PRO A 473 33.74 -36.92 -16.20
CA PRO A 473 34.17 -35.60 -15.75
C PRO A 473 34.28 -34.55 -16.88
N ARG A 474 34.22 -33.28 -16.45
CA ARG A 474 34.39 -32.05 -17.24
C ARG A 474 35.88 -31.84 -17.64
N PRO A 475 36.21 -31.40 -18.87
CA PRO A 475 37.59 -31.13 -19.25
C PRO A 475 38.08 -29.75 -18.78
N LYS A 476 39.38 -29.71 -18.48
CA LYS A 476 40.18 -28.54 -18.08
C LYS A 476 40.54 -27.66 -19.29
N VAL A 477 40.73 -26.39 -18.96
CA VAL A 477 41.37 -25.31 -19.74
C VAL A 477 42.84 -25.65 -19.99
N GLU A 478 43.35 -25.38 -21.19
CA GLU A 478 44.75 -25.00 -21.40
C GLU A 478 44.93 -24.11 -22.65
N ASN A 479 45.80 -23.12 -22.45
CA ASN A 479 46.39 -22.09 -23.30
C ASN A 479 46.52 -22.35 -24.82
N GLU A 480 46.20 -21.32 -25.60
CA GLU A 480 47.13 -20.61 -26.50
C GLU A 480 46.65 -19.17 -26.75
#